data_AF-A0A6N1DS48-F1
#
_entry.id   AF-A0A6N1DS48-F1
#
_cell.length_a   1.000
_cell.length_b   1.000
_cell.length_c   1.000
_cell.angle_alpha   90.00
_cell.angle_beta   90.00
_cell.angle_gamma   90.00
#
_symmetry.space_group_name_H-M   'P 1'
#
loop_
_entity.id
_entity.type
_entity.pdbx_description
1 polymer ?
#
loop_
_entity_poly.entity_id
_entity_poly.type
_entity_poly.pdbx_seq_one_letter_code
_entity_poly.pdbx_strand_id
1 'polypeptide(L)'
;MKTIKMTDLGTLKNELNKYRKGKKFDINQFNQIARLAWLGKIVMQPLDPLAEDVKSYLLYADFPDPVNDQVLATDEDLIGRMHIVDAEQGEALAKILEEGFKERLALAQALRARDFYFSKFYGKKDKARGDEGE
;
A
#
# COMPACT_ATOMS: atom_id res chain seq x y z
N MET A 1 24.36 25.59 0.06
CA MET A 1 22.97 25.86 0.48
C MET A 1 22.62 27.29 0.08
N LYS A 2 21.63 27.49 -0.79
CA LYS A 2 21.15 28.84 -1.12
C LYS A 2 20.34 29.35 0.07
N THR A 3 20.83 30.41 0.71
CA THR A 3 20.15 31.15 1.76
C THR A 3 18.80 31.62 1.24
N ILE A 4 17.71 31.12 1.80
CA ILE A 4 16.37 31.63 1.52
C ILE A 4 16.37 33.07 2.03
N LYS A 5 16.42 34.05 1.11
CA LYS A 5 16.28 35.45 1.49
C LYS A 5 14.88 35.60 2.10
N MET A 6 14.85 35.83 3.40
CA MET A 6 13.68 35.98 4.26
C MET A 6 12.97 37.33 3.99
N THR A 7 12.71 37.62 2.72
CA THR A 7 12.23 38.91 2.22
C THR A 7 10.79 38.82 1.69
N ASP A 8 10.23 37.61 1.56
CA ASP A 8 8.85 37.43 1.09
C ASP A 8 8.07 36.42 1.95
N LEU A 9 7.51 36.93 3.05
CA LEU A 9 6.59 36.20 3.93
C LEU A 9 5.35 35.66 3.18
N GLY A 10 4.94 36.30 2.08
CA GLY A 10 3.80 35.88 1.28
C GLY A 10 4.09 34.58 0.52
N THR A 11 5.23 34.54 -0.17
CA THR A 11 5.70 33.32 -0.86
C THR A 11 5.89 32.16 0.12
N LEU A 12 6.46 32.44 1.31
CA LEU A 12 6.68 31.42 2.34
C LEU A 12 5.37 30.85 2.88
N LYS A 13 4.35 31.69 3.12
CA LYS A 13 2.99 31.24 3.49
C LYS A 13 2.34 30.40 2.39
N ASN A 14 2.51 30.78 1.13
CA ASN A 14 1.95 30.04 0.00
C ASN A 14 2.57 28.65 -0.13
N GLU A 15 3.90 28.53 -0.03
CA GLU A 15 4.58 27.24 -0.03
C GLU A 15 4.14 26.37 1.15
N LEU A 16 4.05 26.95 2.35
CA LEU A 16 3.60 26.23 3.54
C LEU A 16 2.15 25.72 3.38
N ASN A 17 1.26 26.52 2.79
CA ASN A 17 -0.11 26.11 2.49
C ASN A 17 -0.20 24.98 1.46
N LYS A 18 0.72 24.91 0.48
CA LYS A 18 0.77 23.78 -0.46
C LYS A 18 1.10 22.49 0.28
N TYR A 19 2.08 22.51 1.18
CA TYR A 19 2.42 21.36 2.00
C TYR A 19 1.28 20.94 2.93
N ARG A 20 0.62 21.89 3.60
CA ARG A 20 -0.53 21.58 4.49
C ARG A 20 -1.70 20.93 3.74
N LYS A 21 -1.94 21.31 2.49
CA LYS A 21 -2.98 20.70 1.65
C LYS A 21 -2.57 19.36 1.04
N GLY A 22 -1.27 19.13 0.86
CA GLY A 22 -0.75 17.99 0.13
C GLY A 22 -0.96 18.10 -1.38
N LYS A 23 -0.40 17.13 -2.09
CA LYS A 23 -0.45 17.03 -3.55
C LYS A 23 -1.28 15.82 -3.95
N LYS A 24 -2.17 16.01 -4.93
CA LYS A 24 -2.83 14.92 -5.64
C LYS A 24 -1.83 14.25 -6.58
N PHE A 25 -1.72 12.93 -6.45
CA PHE A 25 -1.12 12.10 -7.49
C PHE A 25 -1.98 12.17 -8.75
N ASP A 26 -1.35 12.08 -9.91
CA ASP A 26 -2.08 11.78 -11.14
C ASP A 26 -2.62 10.34 -11.12
N ILE A 27 -3.45 9.99 -12.09
CA ILE A 27 -4.13 8.69 -12.13
C ILE A 27 -3.13 7.52 -12.18
N ASN A 28 -2.02 7.66 -12.90
CA ASN A 28 -1.03 6.60 -13.03
C ASN A 28 -0.25 6.43 -11.73
N GLN A 29 0.19 7.55 -11.14
CA GLN A 29 0.88 7.58 -9.86
C GLN A 29 0.00 7.00 -8.74
N PHE A 30 -1.26 7.44 -8.66
CA PHE A 30 -2.21 6.96 -7.67
C PHE A 30 -2.41 5.45 -7.78
N ASN A 31 -2.61 4.93 -9.00
CA ASN A 31 -2.79 3.48 -9.19
C ASN A 31 -1.57 2.67 -8.79
N GLN A 32 -0.35 3.18 -9.02
CA GLN A 32 0.87 2.49 -8.59
C GLN A 32 1.00 2.50 -7.05
N ILE A 33 0.81 3.66 -6.42
CA ILE A 33 0.81 3.77 -4.95
C ILE A 33 -0.31 2.93 -4.35
N ALA A 34 -1.49 2.86 -4.97
CA ALA A 34 -2.61 2.04 -4.53
C ALA A 34 -2.28 0.54 -4.56
N ARG A 35 -1.56 0.06 -5.58
CA ARG A 35 -1.10 -1.34 -5.62
C ARG A 35 -0.09 -1.64 -4.51
N LEU A 36 0.85 -0.72 -4.27
CA LEU A 36 1.77 -0.82 -3.15
C LEU A 36 1.03 -0.75 -1.80
N ALA A 37 0.02 0.11 -1.70
CA ALA A 37 -0.84 0.25 -0.52
C ALA A 37 -1.57 -1.06 -0.24
N TRP A 38 -2.20 -1.62 -1.27
CA TRP A 38 -2.84 -2.92 -1.20
C TRP A 38 -1.83 -3.90 -0.63
N LEU A 39 -0.64 -4.05 -1.21
CA LEU A 39 0.44 -4.95 -0.75
C LEU A 39 0.98 -4.70 0.66
N GLY A 40 0.61 -3.61 1.34
CA GLY A 40 1.17 -3.22 2.63
C GLY A 40 2.59 -2.66 2.52
N LYS A 41 2.94 -2.12 1.35
CA LYS A 41 4.23 -1.49 1.03
C LYS A 41 4.20 0.03 1.15
N ILE A 42 3.21 0.58 1.84
CA ILE A 42 3.21 1.99 2.24
C ILE A 42 3.14 2.11 3.75
N VAL A 43 3.68 3.21 4.25
CA VAL A 43 3.45 3.69 5.62
C VAL A 43 2.89 5.09 5.51
N MET A 44 1.83 5.38 6.26
CA MET A 44 1.22 6.70 6.24
C MET A 44 0.77 7.16 7.61
N GLN A 45 0.80 8.47 7.82
CA GLN A 45 0.31 9.15 9.01
C GLN A 45 -0.25 10.53 8.64
N PRO A 46 -1.11 11.14 9.47
CA PRO A 46 -1.44 12.56 9.31
C PRO A 46 -0.16 13.41 9.26
N LEU A 47 -0.11 14.40 8.36
CA LEU A 47 1.07 15.24 8.21
C LEU A 47 1.38 16.02 9.49
N ASP A 48 0.34 16.55 10.13
CA ASP A 48 0.42 17.20 11.43
C ASP A 48 -0.76 16.72 12.30
N PRO A 49 -0.55 15.75 13.19
CA PRO A 49 -1.62 15.20 14.02
C PRO A 49 -2.12 16.18 15.09
N LEU A 50 -1.43 17.30 15.34
CA LEU A 50 -1.82 18.30 16.33
C LEU A 50 -2.61 19.47 15.71
N ALA A 51 -2.59 19.59 14.38
CA ALA A 51 -3.27 20.66 13.66
C ALA A 51 -4.56 20.13 13.00
N GLU A 52 -5.72 20.45 13.57
CA GLU A 52 -7.04 19.99 13.06
C GLU A 52 -7.35 20.45 11.63
N ASP A 53 -6.74 21.55 11.17
CA ASP A 53 -6.91 22.10 9.83
C ASP A 53 -5.97 21.48 8.79
N VAL A 54 -5.00 20.65 9.21
CA VAL A 54 -4.10 19.91 8.32
C VAL A 54 -4.62 18.48 8.15
N LYS A 55 -5.26 18.23 7.00
CA LYS A 55 -5.84 16.92 6.67
C LYS A 55 -5.00 16.09 5.69
N SER A 56 -3.85 16.61 5.27
CA SER A 56 -2.94 15.89 4.40
C SER A 56 -2.22 14.77 5.16
N TYR A 57 -1.70 13.81 4.41
CA TYR A 57 -0.97 12.67 4.94
C TYR A 57 0.48 12.71 4.50
N LEU A 58 1.38 12.37 5.41
CA LEU A 58 2.74 11.97 5.05
C LEU A 58 2.73 10.48 4.72
N LEU A 59 3.16 10.13 3.51
CA LEU A 59 3.19 8.77 3.00
C LEU A 59 4.60 8.42 2.55
N TYR A 60 5.10 7.25 2.95
CA TYR A 60 6.31 6.63 2.40
C TYR A 60 5.91 5.38 1.61
N ALA A 61 6.44 5.24 0.39
CA ALA A 61 6.24 4.06 -0.45
C ALA A 61 7.53 3.23 -0.49
N ASP A 62 7.46 2.01 0.01
CA ASP A 62 8.59 1.08 0.07
C ASP A 62 8.69 0.21 -1.19
N PHE A 63 9.84 -0.43 -1.35
CA PHE A 63 10.08 -1.33 -2.48
C PHE A 63 9.20 -2.59 -2.39
N PRO A 64 8.56 -2.99 -3.50
CA PRO A 64 7.89 -4.29 -3.57
C PRO A 64 8.93 -5.42 -3.39
N ASP A 65 8.46 -6.61 -3.03
CA ASP A 65 9.33 -7.79 -3.06
C ASP A 65 9.65 -8.19 -4.52
N PRO A 66 10.69 -9.01 -4.77
CA PRO A 66 11.14 -9.30 -6.14
C PRO A 66 10.07 -9.91 -7.05
N VAL A 67 9.09 -10.63 -6.49
CA VAL A 67 8.00 -11.22 -7.27
C VAL A 67 7.00 -10.15 -7.70
N ASN A 68 6.58 -9.29 -6.77
CA ASN A 68 5.66 -8.20 -7.08
C ASN A 68 6.31 -7.14 -7.96
N ASP A 69 7.60 -6.87 -7.80
CA ASP A 69 8.35 -5.90 -8.62
C ASP A 69 8.28 -6.23 -10.12
N GLN A 70 8.43 -7.52 -10.48
CA GLN A 70 8.33 -7.99 -11.87
C GLN A 70 6.95 -7.77 -12.51
N VAL A 71 5.89 -7.65 -11.70
CA VAL A 71 4.51 -7.52 -12.17
C VAL A 71 4.07 -6.05 -12.18
N LEU A 72 4.48 -5.28 -11.17
CA LEU A 72 3.96 -3.94 -10.94
C LEU A 72 4.62 -2.86 -11.81
N ALA A 73 5.84 -3.08 -12.30
CA ALA A 73 6.59 -2.13 -13.14
C ALA A 73 6.52 -0.69 -12.60
N THR A 74 6.82 -0.55 -11.31
CA THR A 74 6.64 0.69 -10.55
C THR A 74 7.67 1.76 -10.91
N ASP A 75 7.21 3.01 -10.93
CA ASP A 75 7.99 4.20 -11.22
C ASP A 75 8.98 4.51 -10.09
N GLU A 76 10.26 4.67 -10.45
CA GLU A 76 11.35 5.00 -9.54
C GLU A 76 11.17 6.36 -8.85
N ASP A 77 10.35 7.25 -9.41
CA ASP A 77 10.03 8.54 -8.79
C ASP A 77 8.99 8.43 -7.67
N LEU A 78 8.34 7.28 -7.52
CA LEU A 78 7.34 7.02 -6.49
C LEU A 78 7.92 6.20 -5.32
N ILE A 79 8.74 5.20 -5.62
CA ILE A 79 9.27 4.27 -4.62
C ILE A 79 10.47 4.85 -3.88
N GLY A 80 10.64 4.48 -2.61
CA GLY A 80 11.78 4.87 -1.79
C GLY A 80 11.73 6.35 -1.38
N ARG A 81 10.56 6.98 -1.49
CA ARG A 81 10.36 8.42 -1.28
C ARG A 81 9.18 8.71 -0.38
N MET A 82 9.26 9.86 0.28
CA MET A 82 8.16 10.44 1.04
C MET A 82 7.35 11.39 0.16
N HIS A 83 6.03 11.31 0.30
CA HIS A 83 5.05 12.10 -0.41
C HIS A 83 4.10 12.75 0.61
N ILE A 84 3.70 13.98 0.34
CA ILE A 84 2.64 14.63 1.11
C ILE A 84 1.39 14.59 0.25
N VAL A 85 0.45 13.73 0.63
CA VAL A 85 -0.74 13.41 -0.13
C VAL A 85 -1.91 14.21 0.44
N ASP A 86 -2.80 14.68 -0.44
CA ASP A 86 -4.00 15.37 0.03
C ASP A 86 -4.96 14.41 0.78
N ALA A 87 -5.91 15.01 1.49
CA ALA A 87 -6.81 14.29 2.38
C ALA A 87 -7.61 13.19 1.66
N GLU A 88 -8.15 13.50 0.47
CA GLU A 88 -9.06 12.60 -0.24
C GLU A 88 -8.33 11.35 -0.73
N GLN A 89 -7.17 11.53 -1.38
CA GLN A 89 -6.37 10.40 -1.84
C GLN A 89 -5.74 9.64 -0.67
N GLY A 90 -5.33 10.33 0.40
CA GLY A 90 -4.83 9.67 1.61
C GLY A 90 -5.87 8.75 2.24
N GLU A 91 -7.10 9.22 2.45
CA GLU A 91 -8.20 8.39 2.96
C GLU A 91 -8.51 7.19 2.05
N ALA A 92 -8.48 7.38 0.73
CA ALA A 92 -8.67 6.30 -0.22
C ALA A 92 -7.56 5.24 -0.10
N LEU A 93 -6.30 5.65 0.00
CA LEU A 93 -5.16 4.74 0.17
C LEU A 93 -5.23 3.97 1.49
N ALA A 94 -5.68 4.60 2.58
CA ALA A 94 -5.88 3.92 3.86
C ALA A 94 -6.90 2.78 3.76
N LYS A 95 -8.01 2.99 3.04
CA LYS A 95 -9.02 1.94 2.79
C LYS A 95 -8.47 0.80 1.95
N ILE A 96 -7.71 1.11 0.90
CA ILE A 96 -7.08 0.11 0.03
C ILE A 96 -6.06 -0.73 0.80
N LEU A 97 -5.30 -0.10 1.71
CA LEU A 97 -4.37 -0.80 2.59
C LEU A 97 -5.11 -1.78 3.51
N GLU A 98 -6.21 -1.34 4.13
CA GLU A 98 -7.03 -2.19 4.99
C GLU A 98 -7.63 -3.38 4.22
N GLU A 99 -8.17 -3.13 3.02
CA GLU A 99 -8.70 -4.16 2.12
C GLU A 99 -7.63 -5.19 1.77
N GLY A 100 -6.47 -4.74 1.29
CA GLY A 100 -5.38 -5.62 0.93
C GLY A 100 -4.86 -6.44 2.11
N PHE A 101 -4.79 -5.84 3.30
CA PHE A 101 -4.44 -6.56 4.52
C PHE A 101 -5.40 -7.72 4.79
N LYS A 102 -6.71 -7.47 4.74
CA LYS A 102 -7.75 -8.49 4.98
C LYS A 102 -7.66 -9.63 3.97
N GLU A 103 -7.52 -9.30 2.68
CA GLU A 103 -7.45 -10.29 1.60
C GLU A 103 -6.20 -11.17 1.73
N ARG A 104 -5.02 -10.58 1.95
CA ARG A 104 -3.79 -11.36 2.15
C ARG A 104 -3.81 -12.20 3.41
N LEU A 105 -4.42 -11.69 4.49
CA LEU A 105 -4.59 -12.47 5.71
C LEU A 105 -5.45 -13.71 5.44
N ALA A 106 -6.54 -13.58 4.70
CA ALA A 106 -7.39 -14.70 4.30
C ALA A 106 -6.62 -15.72 3.44
N LEU A 107 -5.83 -15.26 2.47
CA LEU A 107 -4.98 -16.14 1.65
C LEU A 107 -3.95 -16.89 2.50
N ALA A 108 -3.28 -16.20 3.43
CA ALA A 108 -2.30 -16.80 4.32
C ALA A 108 -2.92 -17.85 5.26
N GLN A 109 -4.13 -17.59 5.77
CA GLN A 109 -4.88 -18.54 6.58
C GLN A 109 -5.29 -19.78 5.77
N ALA A 110 -5.79 -19.59 4.55
CA ALA A 110 -6.13 -20.70 3.66
C ALA A 110 -4.90 -21.55 3.30
N LEU A 111 -3.76 -20.89 3.05
CA LEU A 111 -2.49 -21.57 2.80
C LEU A 111 -2.02 -22.38 4.02
N ARG A 112 -2.11 -21.80 5.22
CA ARG A 112 -1.76 -22.47 6.48
C ARG A 112 -2.62 -23.71 6.73
N ALA A 113 -3.91 -23.67 6.41
CA ALA A 113 -4.83 -24.79 6.59
C ALA A 113 -4.67 -25.89 5.54
N ARG A 114 -3.92 -25.65 4.46
CA ARG A 114 -3.81 -26.58 3.33
C ARG A 114 -2.80 -27.69 3.61
N ASP A 115 -3.28 -28.93 3.60
CA ASP A 115 -2.40 -30.10 3.63
C ASP A 115 -1.95 -30.49 2.21
N PHE A 116 -0.76 -30.02 1.85
CA PHE A 116 -0.13 -30.37 0.58
C PHE A 116 0.32 -31.83 0.52
N TYR A 117 0.72 -32.42 1.65
CA TYR A 117 1.24 -33.78 1.68
C TYR A 117 0.11 -34.78 1.45
N PHE A 118 -0.97 -34.67 2.21
CA PHE A 118 -2.14 -35.53 2.04
C PHE A 118 -2.74 -35.42 0.64
N SER A 119 -2.90 -34.20 0.12
CA SER A 119 -3.45 -34.00 -1.22
C SER A 119 -2.59 -34.58 -2.35
N LYS A 120 -1.26 -34.68 -2.18
CA LYS A 120 -0.35 -35.23 -3.19
C LYS A 120 -0.14 -36.74 -3.06
N PHE A 121 -0.17 -37.28 -1.84
CA PHE A 121 0.22 -38.67 -1.58
C PHE A 121 -0.95 -39.59 -1.18
N TYR A 122 -2.09 -39.03 -0.76
CA TYR A 122 -3.24 -39.81 -0.26
C TYR A 122 -4.58 -39.45 -0.93
N GLY A 123 -4.70 -38.27 -1.56
CA GLY A 123 -5.96 -37.74 -2.12
C GLY A 123 -6.58 -38.45 -3.33
N LYS A 124 -6.14 -39.67 -3.71
CA LYS A 124 -6.73 -40.47 -4.80
C LYS A 124 -6.91 -41.97 -4.52
N LYS A 125 -6.48 -42.51 -3.38
CA LYS A 125 -6.49 -43.97 -3.15
C LYS A 125 -7.70 -44.53 -2.40
N ASP A 126 -8.55 -43.70 -1.80
CA ASP A 126 -9.66 -44.20 -0.94
C ASP A 126 -11.04 -44.24 -1.62
N LYS A 127 -11.16 -43.93 -2.92
CA LYS A 127 -12.43 -44.09 -3.67
C LYS A 127 -12.55 -45.40 -4.45
N ALA A 128 -11.55 -46.28 -4.41
CA ALA A 128 -11.54 -47.52 -5.19
C ALA A 128 -11.50 -48.79 -4.33
N ARG A 129 -11.66 -48.69 -3.00
CA ARG A 129 -11.44 -49.83 -2.10
C ARG A 129 -12.51 -49.95 -1.00
N GLY A 130 -13.77 -49.79 -1.39
CA GLY A 130 -14.91 -49.89 -0.47
C GLY A 130 -16.17 -50.50 -1.07
N ASP A 131 -16.06 -51.28 -2.15
CA ASP A 131 -17.24 -51.90 -2.81
C ASP A 131 -17.01 -53.37 -3.25
N GLU A 132 -16.08 -54.08 -2.60
CA GLU A 132 -15.98 -55.54 -2.72
C GLU A 132 -15.85 -56.15 -1.32
N GLY A 133 -16.97 -56.65 -0.82
CA GLY A 133 -17.08 -57.31 0.48
C GLY A 133 -18.51 -57.74 0.80
N GLU A 134 -19.11 -58.54 -0.07
CA GLU A 134 -20.17 -59.51 0.26
C GLU A 134 -19.58 -60.93 0.19
#